data_AF-A0A0G0PSG9-F1
#
_entry.id   AF-A0A0G0PSG9-F1
#
_cell.length_a   1.000
_cell.length_b   1.000
_cell.length_c   1.000
_cell.angle_alpha   90.00
_cell.angle_beta   90.00
_cell.angle_gamma   90.00
#
_symmetry.space_group_name_H-M   'P 1'
#
loop_
_entity.id
_entity.type
_entity.pdbx_description
1 polymer ?
#
loop_
_entity_poly.entity_id
_entity_poly.type
_entity_poly.pdbx_seq_one_letter_code
_entity_poly.pdbx_strand_id
1 'polypeptide(L)'
;MFDDLNNSPEVKTKTEDIFAGVEKNTIPTNPKPVPFQPVEPAASAENLESLVPGNENKKYFIIGAIVLALLVLAFGAWFLLNNFSAFFDKKKNAEAIPPAVNNIVENKVELVPSTFIPPEPATTSLEAVLQAETATSSVVATTSIPVVEVEKDTDGDGLTDTSEALLSTNPLLPDSDSDGLTDNDEVKIYKSNPLKDDTDGDSYKDGDEVKNGYNPLGAGKLIQ
;
A
#
# COMPACT_ATOMS: atom_id res chain seq x y z
N MET A 1 6.91 47.08 49.25
CA MET A 1 8.08 47.12 50.15
C MET A 1 8.72 45.75 50.04
N PHE A 2 9.67 45.49 49.15
CA PHE A 2 10.81 46.33 48.79
C PHE A 2 11.11 46.23 47.29
N ASP A 3 11.30 47.41 46.70
CA ASP A 3 12.08 47.65 45.50
C ASP A 3 13.57 47.32 45.75
N ASP A 4 14.33 47.35 44.67
CA ASP A 4 15.79 47.28 44.58
C ASP A 4 16.35 45.87 44.45
N LEU A 5 16.82 45.56 43.22
CA LEU A 5 18.21 45.23 42.95
C LEU A 5 18.41 45.14 41.43
N ASN A 6 18.33 46.30 40.78
CA ASN A 6 18.91 46.51 39.46
C ASN A 6 20.31 47.10 39.70
N ASN A 7 21.35 46.26 39.69
CA ASN A 7 22.73 46.76 39.66
C ASN A 7 23.64 45.89 38.80
N SER A 8 23.97 46.46 37.65
CA SER A 8 24.97 46.03 36.69
C SER A 8 26.38 46.18 37.26
N PRO A 9 27.31 45.29 36.88
CA PRO A 9 28.66 45.77 36.58
C PRO A 9 29.07 45.43 35.14
N GLU A 10 29.43 46.49 34.41
CA GLU A 10 30.14 46.46 33.14
C GLU A 10 31.42 45.60 33.23
N VAL A 11 31.54 44.58 32.38
CA VAL A 11 32.82 43.88 32.15
C VAL A 11 33.47 44.44 30.89
N LYS A 12 34.59 45.13 31.09
CA LYS A 12 35.46 45.67 30.05
C LYS A 12 36.30 44.57 29.38
N THR A 13 36.22 44.54 28.05
CA THR A 13 37.28 44.33 27.05
C THR A 13 38.39 43.29 27.30
N LYS A 14 38.54 42.32 26.39
CA LYS A 14 39.77 42.09 25.58
C LYS A 14 39.52 40.99 24.55
N THR A 15 39.54 41.35 23.26
CA THR A 15 39.63 40.41 22.14
C THR A 15 41.08 39.92 22.05
N GLU A 16 41.31 38.63 22.27
CA GLU A 16 42.62 38.00 22.03
C GLU A 16 42.60 37.20 20.74
N ASP A 17 43.53 37.55 19.86
CA ASP A 17 43.72 37.06 18.50
C ASP A 17 44.04 35.56 18.46
N ILE A 18 43.29 34.80 17.67
CA ILE A 18 43.42 33.33 17.52
C ILE A 18 44.34 32.96 16.33
N PHE A 19 44.98 33.93 15.67
CA PHE A 19 45.86 33.70 14.50
C PHE A 19 47.35 33.82 14.82
N ALA A 20 47.81 33.08 15.83
CA ALA A 20 49.24 32.89 16.10
C ALA A 20 49.63 31.42 15.85
N GLY A 21 50.10 31.13 14.64
CA GLY A 21 50.95 29.95 14.40
C GLY A 21 50.53 29.05 13.24
N VAL A 22 50.77 29.48 12.01
CA VAL A 22 51.17 28.55 10.93
C VAL A 22 52.33 29.18 10.17
N GLU A 23 53.39 28.39 10.06
CA GLU A 23 54.74 28.76 9.70
C GLU A 23 54.93 29.17 8.24
N LYS A 24 55.93 30.02 8.06
CA LYS A 24 56.47 30.50 6.80
C LYS A 24 57.07 29.33 6.02
N ASN A 25 56.48 28.97 4.87
CA ASN A 25 57.18 28.15 3.89
C ASN A 25 57.59 28.98 2.66
N THR A 26 58.86 28.83 2.34
CA THR A 26 59.70 29.69 1.51
C THR A 26 59.37 29.66 0.02
N ILE A 27 59.52 30.83 -0.60
CA ILE A 27 59.47 31.09 -2.04
C ILE A 27 60.60 30.33 -2.76
N PRO A 28 60.30 29.48 -3.77
CA PRO A 28 61.30 29.12 -4.77
C PRO A 28 61.32 30.17 -5.89
N THR A 29 62.52 30.70 -6.07
CA THR A 29 62.93 31.69 -7.07
C THR A 29 62.79 31.19 -8.51
N ASN A 30 62.30 32.11 -9.34
CA ASN A 30 62.24 32.11 -10.80
C ASN A 30 63.44 31.43 -11.51
N PRO A 31 63.25 30.40 -12.35
CA PRO A 31 64.27 29.99 -13.29
C PRO A 31 64.34 30.92 -14.52
N LYS A 32 65.59 31.22 -14.88
CA LYS A 32 66.13 32.09 -15.94
C LYS A 32 65.54 31.80 -17.34
N PRO A 33 65.36 32.83 -18.22
CA PRO A 33 64.77 32.66 -19.55
C PRO A 33 65.69 31.88 -20.49
N VAL A 34 65.13 30.88 -21.17
CA VAL A 34 65.79 30.06 -22.20
C VAL A 34 65.40 30.62 -23.58
N PRO A 35 66.33 30.73 -24.55
CA PRO A 35 66.17 31.55 -25.75
C PRO A 35 65.29 30.89 -26.81
N PHE A 36 64.56 31.73 -27.55
CA PHE A 36 63.74 31.37 -28.72
C PHE A 36 64.54 30.56 -29.75
N GLN A 37 63.97 29.44 -30.20
CA GLN A 37 64.30 28.81 -31.48
C GLN A 37 63.08 28.89 -32.41
N PRO A 38 63.20 29.49 -33.61
CA PRO A 38 62.17 29.41 -34.64
C PRO A 38 62.32 28.10 -35.45
N VAL A 39 61.25 27.32 -35.58
CA VAL A 39 61.16 26.25 -36.59
C VAL A 39 59.71 26.09 -37.07
N GLU A 40 59.61 25.80 -38.37
CA GLU A 40 58.55 26.02 -39.37
C GLU A 40 57.21 25.25 -39.23
N PRO A 41 56.19 25.64 -40.04
CA PRO A 41 54.83 25.13 -39.95
C PRO A 41 54.62 23.84 -40.78
N ALA A 42 54.00 22.83 -40.17
CA ALA A 42 53.39 21.70 -40.87
C ALA A 42 52.22 21.21 -40.01
N ALA A 43 51.01 21.64 -40.33
CA ALA A 43 50.07 20.89 -41.16
C ALA A 43 49.18 19.95 -40.33
N SER A 44 47.88 20.11 -40.57
CA SER A 44 46.83 19.10 -40.44
C SER A 44 46.49 18.55 -39.04
N ALA A 45 45.50 19.18 -38.41
CA ALA A 45 44.43 18.48 -37.72
C ALA A 45 43.18 19.38 -37.68
N GLU A 46 42.35 19.19 -38.70
CA GLU A 46 40.88 19.30 -38.68
C GLU A 46 40.26 20.29 -37.69
N ASN A 47 40.03 21.49 -38.21
CA ASN A 47 38.97 22.37 -37.74
C ASN A 47 37.61 21.71 -38.08
N LEU A 48 37.11 20.87 -37.16
CA LEU A 48 35.71 20.45 -37.13
C LEU A 48 34.87 21.63 -36.63
N GLU A 49 34.70 22.59 -37.52
CA GLU A 49 33.78 23.70 -37.34
C GLU A 49 32.36 23.14 -37.20
N SER A 50 31.88 23.11 -35.96
CA SER A 50 30.48 23.26 -35.56
C SER A 50 29.41 22.53 -36.40
N LEU A 51 29.06 21.31 -35.99
CA LEU A 51 27.68 20.80 -36.12
C LEU A 51 26.93 21.00 -34.79
N VAL A 52 26.88 22.24 -34.29
CA VAL A 52 25.89 22.61 -33.27
C VAL A 52 24.53 22.53 -33.96
N PRO A 53 23.66 21.57 -33.62
CA PRO A 53 22.36 21.52 -34.24
C PRO A 53 21.59 22.77 -33.83
N GLY A 54 21.35 23.64 -34.82
CA GLY A 54 20.59 24.87 -34.65
C GLY A 54 19.25 24.59 -33.98
N ASN A 55 18.90 25.47 -33.05
CA ASN A 55 17.67 25.50 -32.24
C ASN A 55 16.32 25.31 -32.99
N GLU A 56 16.33 25.25 -34.32
CA GLU A 56 15.20 24.91 -35.19
C GLU A 56 14.73 23.45 -35.02
N ASN A 57 15.63 22.52 -34.69
CA ASN A 57 15.30 21.10 -34.49
C ASN A 57 14.48 20.84 -33.20
N LYS A 58 14.57 21.72 -32.20
CA LYS A 58 13.78 21.61 -30.96
C LYS A 58 12.29 21.80 -31.21
N LYS A 59 11.91 22.64 -32.19
CA LYS A 59 10.51 22.85 -32.57
C LYS A 59 9.90 21.56 -33.13
N TYR A 60 10.60 20.89 -34.04
CA TYR A 60 10.16 19.61 -34.61
C TYR A 60 10.16 18.48 -33.57
N PHE A 61 11.07 18.50 -32.60
CA PHE A 61 11.06 17.55 -31.48
C PHE A 61 9.81 17.73 -30.60
N ILE A 62 9.45 18.97 -30.27
CA ILE A 62 8.24 19.27 -29.49
C ILE A 62 6.97 18.91 -30.28
N ILE A 63 6.91 19.27 -31.56
CA ILE A 63 5.78 18.90 -32.43
C ILE A 63 5.66 17.38 -32.55
N GLY A 64 6.79 16.67 -32.73
CA GLY A 64 6.82 15.22 -32.77
C GLY A 64 6.32 14.57 -31.47
N ALA A 65 6.70 15.12 -30.31
CA ALA A 65 6.22 14.64 -29.01
C ALA A 65 4.70 14.84 -28.84
N ILE A 66 4.15 15.98 -29.29
CA ILE A 66 2.71 16.25 -29.25
C ILE A 66 1.96 15.29 -30.18
N VAL A 67 2.44 15.09 -31.40
CA VAL A 67 1.82 14.15 -32.36
C VAL A 67 1.84 12.73 -31.80
N LEU A 68 2.96 12.29 -31.21
CA LEU A 68 3.07 10.98 -30.58
C LEU A 68 2.09 10.84 -29.41
N ALA A 69 1.98 11.85 -28.55
CA ALA A 69 1.03 11.84 -27.43
C ALA A 69 -0.43 11.74 -27.92
N LEU A 70 -0.80 12.47 -28.97
CA LEU A 70 -2.13 12.39 -29.58
C LEU A 70 -2.39 11.02 -30.20
N LEU A 71 -1.40 10.41 -30.84
CA LEU A 71 -1.51 9.05 -31.38
C LEU A 71 -1.69 8.00 -30.26
N VAL A 72 -0.95 8.13 -29.15
CA VAL A 72 -1.10 7.25 -27.99
C VAL A 72 -2.48 7.40 -27.34
N LEU A 73 -2.98 8.63 -27.21
CA LEU A 73 -4.33 8.87 -26.69
C LEU A 73 -5.42 8.34 -27.62
N ALA A 74 -5.29 8.56 -28.93
CA ALA A 74 -6.24 8.06 -29.92
C ALA A 74 -6.23 6.51 -29.98
N PHE A 75 -5.04 5.90 -29.95
CA PHE A 75 -4.90 4.45 -29.93
C PHE A 75 -5.37 3.84 -28.62
N GLY A 76 -5.08 4.47 -27.48
CA GLY A 76 -5.57 4.06 -26.16
C GLY A 76 -7.09 4.12 -26.07
N ALA A 77 -7.72 5.20 -26.54
CA ALA A 77 -9.17 5.31 -26.62
C ALA A 77 -9.77 4.25 -27.55
N TRP A 78 -9.20 4.04 -28.73
CA TRP A 78 -9.63 3.00 -29.67
C TRP A 78 -9.49 1.59 -29.07
N PHE A 79 -8.37 1.30 -28.39
CA PHE A 79 -8.12 0.03 -27.70
C PHE A 79 -9.13 -0.22 -26.58
N LEU A 80 -9.42 0.80 -25.77
CA LEU A 80 -10.47 0.72 -24.76
C LEU A 80 -11.83 0.46 -25.41
N LEU A 81 -12.25 1.23 -26.41
CA LEU A 81 -13.54 1.00 -27.07
C LEU A 81 -13.65 -0.40 -27.69
N ASN A 82 -12.57 -0.92 -28.28
CA ASN A 82 -12.59 -2.21 -28.97
C ASN A 82 -12.49 -3.40 -28.00
N ASN A 83 -11.80 -3.24 -26.87
CA ASN A 83 -11.64 -4.29 -25.85
C ASN A 83 -12.75 -4.24 -24.76
N PHE A 84 -13.48 -3.13 -24.65
CA PHE A 84 -14.51 -2.89 -23.64
C PHE A 84 -15.94 -3.18 -24.14
N SER A 85 -16.10 -3.83 -25.29
CA SER A 85 -17.42 -4.27 -25.79
C SER A 85 -18.01 -5.44 -24.98
N ALA A 86 -17.20 -6.13 -24.15
CA ALA A 86 -17.66 -7.26 -23.33
C ALA A 86 -18.33 -6.84 -22.00
N PHE A 87 -18.27 -5.56 -21.61
CA PHE A 87 -18.77 -5.12 -20.29
C PHE A 87 -20.18 -4.51 -20.33
N PHE A 88 -20.60 -3.91 -21.44
CA PHE A 88 -21.89 -3.19 -21.53
C PHE A 88 -23.10 -4.02 -21.99
N ASP A 89 -22.92 -5.27 -22.44
CA ASP A 89 -24.05 -6.15 -22.77
C ASP A 89 -24.80 -6.66 -21.52
N LYS A 90 -24.23 -6.50 -20.33
CA LYS A 90 -24.88 -6.90 -19.06
C LYS A 90 -25.85 -5.85 -18.49
N LYS A 91 -26.21 -4.79 -19.24
CA LYS A 91 -27.13 -3.73 -18.76
C LYS A 91 -28.31 -3.41 -19.69
N LYS A 92 -28.69 -4.33 -20.60
CA LYS A 92 -29.93 -4.23 -21.40
C LYS A 92 -30.98 -5.33 -21.17
N ASN A 93 -30.73 -6.27 -20.26
CA ASN A 93 -31.68 -7.35 -19.94
C ASN A 93 -32.31 -7.20 -18.55
N ALA A 94 -32.49 -5.96 -18.09
CA ALA A 94 -33.39 -5.68 -16.97
C ALA A 94 -34.84 -5.58 -17.51
N GLU A 95 -35.45 -6.71 -17.90
CA GLU A 95 -36.91 -6.91 -17.97
C GLU A 95 -37.22 -8.37 -18.38
N ALA A 96 -37.36 -9.27 -17.41
CA ALA A 96 -38.28 -10.41 -17.43
C ALA A 96 -38.07 -11.22 -16.16
N ILE A 97 -38.92 -11.00 -15.16
CA ILE A 97 -39.08 -11.86 -14.00
C ILE A 97 -39.70 -13.18 -14.52
N PRO A 98 -39.02 -14.35 -14.49
CA PRO A 98 -39.73 -15.61 -14.65
C PRO A 98 -40.53 -15.89 -13.36
N PRO A 99 -41.80 -16.34 -13.44
CA PRO A 99 -42.55 -16.70 -12.25
C PRO A 99 -41.82 -17.82 -11.51
N ALA A 100 -41.70 -17.65 -10.20
CA ALA A 100 -41.21 -18.66 -9.27
C ALA A 100 -41.91 -20.01 -9.53
N VAL A 101 -41.16 -20.99 -10.04
CA VAL A 101 -41.58 -22.39 -10.06
C VAL A 101 -41.04 -23.03 -8.80
N ASN A 102 -41.91 -23.05 -7.79
CA ASN A 102 -41.74 -23.85 -6.58
C ASN A 102 -41.88 -25.33 -6.97
N ASN A 103 -40.76 -26.04 -7.12
CA ASN A 103 -40.76 -27.50 -7.02
C ASN A 103 -40.05 -27.90 -5.73
N ILE A 104 -40.88 -28.03 -4.71
CA ILE A 104 -40.60 -28.64 -3.42
C ILE A 104 -40.24 -30.11 -3.69
N VAL A 105 -38.96 -30.47 -3.50
CA VAL A 105 -38.64 -31.82 -3.06
C VAL A 105 -38.61 -31.75 -1.54
N GLU A 106 -39.60 -32.35 -0.92
CA GLU A 106 -39.69 -32.53 0.53
C GLU A 106 -38.46 -33.29 1.03
N ASN A 107 -37.46 -32.57 1.53
CA ASN A 107 -36.57 -33.12 2.55
C ASN A 107 -36.90 -32.40 3.86
N LYS A 108 -37.81 -33.03 4.60
CA LYS A 108 -38.18 -32.70 5.96
C LYS A 108 -36.94 -32.76 6.85
N VAL A 109 -36.33 -31.62 7.12
CA VAL A 109 -35.43 -31.43 8.27
C VAL A 109 -36.14 -30.46 9.20
N GLU A 110 -36.58 -31.02 10.32
CA GLU A 110 -37.40 -30.39 11.36
C GLU A 110 -36.56 -29.31 12.08
N LEU A 111 -37.01 -28.06 11.96
CA LEU A 111 -36.45 -26.89 12.62
C LEU A 111 -36.70 -27.00 14.13
N VAL A 112 -35.65 -27.21 14.93
CA VAL A 112 -35.68 -26.90 16.36
C VAL A 112 -35.38 -25.40 16.52
N PRO A 113 -36.26 -24.59 17.13
CA PRO A 113 -36.02 -23.15 17.28
C PRO A 113 -34.95 -22.91 18.35
N SER A 114 -33.80 -22.36 17.95
CA SER A 114 -32.83 -21.78 18.89
C SER A 114 -33.40 -20.47 19.43
N THR A 115 -33.99 -20.56 20.61
CA THR A 115 -34.39 -19.42 21.43
C THR A 115 -33.15 -18.63 21.86
N PHE A 116 -33.17 -17.35 21.49
CA PHE A 116 -32.33 -16.27 21.99
C PHE A 116 -32.33 -16.24 23.52
N ILE A 117 -31.19 -16.50 24.15
CA ILE A 117 -30.97 -16.33 25.60
C ILE A 117 -30.13 -15.04 25.79
N PRO A 118 -30.67 -13.98 26.42
CA PRO A 118 -29.86 -12.83 26.84
C PRO A 118 -28.96 -13.16 28.05
N PRO A 119 -27.82 -12.48 28.22
CA PRO A 119 -26.92 -12.73 29.35
C PRO A 119 -27.42 -12.03 30.63
N GLU A 120 -27.53 -12.78 31.73
CA GLU A 120 -27.70 -12.24 33.09
C GLU A 120 -26.79 -12.99 34.08
N PRO A 121 -26.51 -12.44 35.29
CA PRO A 121 -25.16 -12.24 35.80
C PRO A 121 -24.77 -13.22 36.91
N ALA A 122 -23.49 -13.13 37.30
CA ALA A 122 -22.82 -13.90 38.34
C ALA A 122 -23.60 -14.09 39.65
N THR A 123 -23.61 -15.32 40.18
CA THR A 123 -23.27 -15.64 41.59
C THR A 123 -23.01 -17.15 41.80
N THR A 124 -21.81 -17.46 42.25
CA THR A 124 -21.44 -18.35 43.36
C THR A 124 -22.32 -19.57 43.72
N SER A 125 -21.77 -20.77 43.54
CA SER A 125 -21.63 -21.76 44.63
C SER A 125 -20.77 -22.95 44.20
N LEU A 126 -19.72 -23.18 44.98
CA LEU A 126 -18.81 -24.32 44.92
C LEU A 126 -19.56 -25.56 45.43
N GLU A 127 -19.52 -26.69 44.72
CA GLU A 127 -19.37 -27.99 45.37
C GLU A 127 -18.94 -29.09 44.39
N ALA A 128 -17.92 -29.83 44.82
CA ALA A 128 -17.20 -30.85 44.10
C ALA A 128 -17.90 -32.22 44.23
N VAL A 129 -17.93 -33.00 43.15
CA VAL A 129 -18.01 -34.47 43.25
C VAL A 129 -17.10 -35.10 42.19
N LEU A 130 -15.99 -35.65 42.69
CA LEU A 130 -15.14 -36.66 42.04
C LEU A 130 -15.91 -37.95 41.78
N GLN A 131 -15.58 -38.64 40.68
CA GLN A 131 -15.48 -40.10 40.47
C GLN A 131 -15.75 -40.41 38.98
N ALA A 132 -15.14 -41.36 38.29
CA ALA A 132 -13.97 -42.21 38.50
C ALA A 132 -13.66 -42.86 37.13
N GLU A 133 -12.41 -43.27 36.98
CA GLU A 133 -11.80 -44.04 35.89
C GLU A 133 -12.58 -45.30 35.46
N THR A 134 -12.47 -45.74 34.21
CA THR A 134 -11.99 -47.08 33.81
C THR A 134 -11.76 -47.14 32.29
N ALA A 135 -10.60 -47.67 31.92
CA ALA A 135 -10.04 -47.76 30.58
C ALA A 135 -10.79 -48.71 29.61
N THR A 136 -10.69 -48.42 28.31
CA THR A 136 -10.31 -49.45 27.32
C THR A 136 -9.45 -48.83 26.22
N SER A 137 -8.17 -49.18 26.27
CA SER A 137 -7.19 -49.01 25.20
C SER A 137 -7.53 -50.00 24.08
N SER A 138 -7.80 -49.51 22.87
CA SER A 138 -7.67 -50.32 21.66
C SER A 138 -7.17 -49.44 20.52
N VAL A 139 -5.99 -49.82 20.07
CA VAL A 139 -5.07 -49.08 19.22
C VAL A 139 -5.55 -49.19 17.78
N VAL A 140 -5.94 -48.08 17.17
CA VAL A 140 -5.81 -47.90 15.72
C VAL A 140 -5.23 -46.52 15.48
N ALA A 141 -3.90 -46.44 15.47
CA ALA A 141 -3.19 -45.31 14.89
C ALA A 141 -3.37 -45.38 13.37
N THR A 142 -4.52 -44.95 12.87
CA THR A 142 -4.60 -44.49 11.49
C THR A 142 -3.76 -43.23 11.43
N THR A 143 -2.59 -43.34 10.80
CA THR A 143 -1.83 -42.19 10.34
C THR A 143 -2.74 -41.45 9.35
N SER A 144 -3.53 -40.51 9.87
CA SER A 144 -4.25 -39.53 9.08
C SER A 144 -3.17 -38.66 8.44
N ILE A 145 -2.78 -39.02 7.23
CA ILE A 145 -2.16 -38.05 6.32
C ILE A 145 -3.17 -36.91 6.29
N PRO A 146 -2.83 -35.68 6.73
CA PRO A 146 -3.73 -34.56 6.56
C PRO A 146 -3.95 -34.46 5.06
N VAL A 147 -5.15 -34.84 4.62
CA VAL A 147 -5.67 -34.42 3.33
C VAL A 147 -5.72 -32.91 3.46
N VAL A 148 -4.68 -32.25 2.95
CA VAL A 148 -4.70 -30.81 2.79
C VAL A 148 -5.77 -30.59 1.74
N GLU A 149 -6.98 -30.33 2.21
CA GLU A 149 -8.04 -29.83 1.36
C GLU A 149 -7.56 -28.47 0.89
N VAL A 150 -7.00 -28.45 -0.32
CA VAL A 150 -6.61 -27.22 -0.98
C VAL A 150 -7.91 -26.61 -1.46
N GLU A 151 -8.57 -25.91 -0.55
CA GLU A 151 -9.70 -25.06 -0.85
C GLU A 151 -9.27 -24.07 -1.95
N LYS A 152 -10.14 -23.86 -2.92
CA LYS A 152 -9.87 -22.96 -4.04
C LYS A 152 -9.86 -21.52 -3.52
N ASP A 153 -8.84 -20.77 -3.93
CA ASP A 153 -8.64 -19.35 -3.67
C ASP A 153 -8.31 -18.75 -5.05
N THR A 154 -9.30 -18.07 -5.63
CA THR A 154 -9.29 -17.73 -7.06
C THR A 154 -8.57 -16.41 -7.36
N ASP A 155 -8.57 -15.46 -6.44
CA ASP A 155 -7.85 -14.20 -6.57
C ASP A 155 -6.53 -14.14 -5.78
N GLY A 156 -6.31 -15.11 -4.88
CA GLY A 156 -5.05 -15.29 -4.18
C GLY A 156 -4.85 -14.33 -3.00
N ASP A 157 -5.93 -13.79 -2.42
CA ASP A 157 -5.85 -12.91 -1.24
C ASP A 157 -5.68 -13.70 0.08
N GLY A 158 -5.82 -15.03 0.02
CA GLY A 158 -5.72 -15.93 1.17
C GLY A 158 -7.03 -16.20 1.89
N LEU A 159 -8.17 -15.77 1.33
CA LEU A 159 -9.52 -16.16 1.67
C LEU A 159 -9.99 -17.19 0.63
N THR A 160 -10.66 -18.26 1.07
CA THR A 160 -11.09 -19.31 0.14
C THR A 160 -12.39 -18.89 -0.55
N ASP A 161 -12.63 -19.33 -1.79
CA ASP A 161 -13.87 -19.08 -2.54
C ASP A 161 -15.12 -19.44 -1.68
N THR A 162 -14.99 -20.48 -0.84
CA THR A 162 -16.03 -20.93 0.09
C THR A 162 -16.25 -19.98 1.26
N SER A 163 -15.19 -19.38 1.80
CA SER A 163 -15.25 -18.36 2.85
C SER A 163 -15.79 -17.05 2.32
N GLU A 164 -15.38 -16.67 1.11
CA GLU A 164 -15.87 -15.47 0.43
C GLU A 164 -17.36 -15.55 0.12
N ALA A 165 -17.83 -16.70 -0.36
CA ALA A 165 -19.26 -16.94 -0.58
C ALA A 165 -20.09 -16.81 0.71
N LEU A 166 -19.51 -17.13 1.88
CA LEU A 166 -20.17 -16.94 3.18
C LEU A 166 -20.18 -15.47 3.62
N LEU A 167 -19.11 -14.74 3.32
CA LEU A 167 -18.94 -13.31 3.63
C LEU A 167 -19.62 -12.39 2.60
N SER A 168 -20.10 -12.96 1.49
CA SER A 168 -20.66 -12.25 0.34
C SER A 168 -19.66 -11.34 -0.38
N THR A 169 -18.36 -11.61 -0.22
CA THR A 169 -17.27 -10.99 -0.98
C THR A 169 -17.14 -11.64 -2.36
N ASN A 170 -16.30 -11.08 -3.22
CA ASN A 170 -16.16 -11.47 -4.61
C ASN A 170 -14.90 -12.33 -4.84
N PRO A 171 -15.04 -13.64 -5.13
CA PRO A 171 -13.92 -14.56 -5.32
C PRO A 171 -13.06 -14.31 -6.55
N LEU A 172 -13.27 -13.23 -7.27
CA LEU A 172 -12.44 -12.83 -8.41
C LEU A 172 -11.66 -11.56 -8.12
N LEU A 173 -11.87 -10.92 -6.97
CA LEU A 173 -11.29 -9.65 -6.60
C LEU A 173 -10.76 -9.73 -5.17
N PRO A 174 -9.44 -9.56 -4.98
CA PRO A 174 -8.84 -9.65 -3.64
C PRO A 174 -9.30 -8.54 -2.69
N ASP A 175 -9.98 -7.52 -3.21
CA ASP A 175 -10.50 -6.34 -2.52
C ASP A 175 -11.90 -6.06 -3.12
N SER A 176 -12.95 -6.44 -2.39
CA SER A 176 -14.32 -6.48 -2.88
C SER A 176 -15.00 -5.11 -2.95
N ASP A 177 -14.62 -4.17 -2.08
CA ASP A 177 -15.17 -2.81 -2.05
C ASP A 177 -14.23 -1.73 -2.63
N SER A 178 -13.03 -2.14 -3.03
CA SER A 178 -12.03 -1.34 -3.73
C SER A 178 -11.53 -0.14 -2.92
N ASP A 179 -11.28 -0.35 -1.64
CA ASP A 179 -10.77 0.66 -0.72
C ASP A 179 -9.23 0.61 -0.55
N GLY A 180 -8.59 -0.45 -1.04
CA GLY A 180 -7.15 -0.68 -0.97
C GLY A 180 -6.71 -1.67 0.11
N LEU A 181 -7.64 -2.31 0.81
CA LEU A 181 -7.43 -3.39 1.76
C LEU A 181 -8.00 -4.69 1.20
N THR A 182 -7.29 -5.81 1.37
CA THR A 182 -7.81 -7.09 0.86
C THR A 182 -8.88 -7.66 1.79
N ASP A 183 -9.87 -8.37 1.25
CA ASP A 183 -10.95 -8.98 2.05
C ASP A 183 -10.38 -9.85 3.19
N ASN A 184 -9.27 -10.55 2.92
CA ASN A 184 -8.55 -11.31 3.93
C ASN A 184 -8.04 -10.48 5.11
N ASP A 185 -7.39 -9.35 4.82
CA ASP A 185 -6.80 -8.46 5.80
C ASP A 185 -7.89 -7.83 6.66
N GLU A 186 -8.97 -7.40 6.03
CA GLU A 186 -10.16 -6.88 6.71
C GLU A 186 -10.75 -7.90 7.68
N VAL A 187 -11.00 -9.13 7.20
CA VAL A 187 -11.65 -10.16 8.03
C VAL A 187 -10.71 -10.71 9.11
N LYS A 188 -9.42 -10.89 8.82
CA LYS A 188 -8.49 -11.57 9.74
C LYS A 188 -7.76 -10.59 10.66
N ILE A 189 -7.32 -9.45 10.15
CA ILE A 189 -6.43 -8.52 10.86
C ILE A 189 -7.23 -7.38 11.48
N TYR A 190 -7.94 -6.61 10.67
CA TYR A 190 -8.53 -5.33 11.10
C TYR A 190 -9.94 -5.46 11.66
N LYS A 191 -10.64 -6.55 11.34
CA LYS A 191 -12.05 -6.81 11.67
C LYS A 191 -13.01 -5.74 11.11
N SER A 192 -12.62 -5.08 10.02
CA SER A 192 -13.48 -4.20 9.21
C SER A 192 -14.44 -5.00 8.34
N ASN A 193 -15.29 -4.32 7.59
CA ASN A 193 -16.30 -4.93 6.74
C ASN A 193 -15.87 -4.92 5.27
N PRO A 194 -15.57 -6.08 4.66
CA PRO A 194 -15.02 -6.17 3.30
C PRO A 194 -16.00 -5.86 2.16
N LEU A 195 -17.15 -5.25 2.50
CA LEU A 195 -18.19 -4.83 1.57
C LEU A 195 -18.46 -3.33 1.70
N LYS A 196 -17.64 -2.62 2.45
CA LYS A 196 -17.78 -1.20 2.76
C LYS A 196 -16.41 -0.56 2.78
N ASP A 197 -16.22 0.35 1.84
CA ASP A 197 -14.99 1.12 1.74
C ASP A 197 -14.70 2.02 2.95
N ASP A 198 -15.70 2.28 3.79
CA ASP A 198 -15.64 3.03 5.05
C ASP A 198 -16.50 2.29 6.09
N THR A 199 -15.85 1.52 6.98
CA THR A 199 -16.56 0.67 7.93
C THR A 199 -17.18 1.47 9.08
N ASP A 200 -16.47 2.46 9.62
CA ASP A 200 -16.90 3.24 10.78
C ASP A 200 -17.79 4.44 10.41
N GLY A 201 -17.83 4.81 9.13
CA GLY A 201 -18.66 5.85 8.56
C GLY A 201 -18.12 7.27 8.78
N ASP A 202 -16.82 7.43 9.02
CA ASP A 202 -16.19 8.72 9.32
C ASP A 202 -15.68 9.49 8.08
N SER A 203 -15.94 8.96 6.88
CA SER A 203 -15.53 9.47 5.56
C SER A 203 -14.06 9.25 5.18
N TYR A 204 -13.33 8.45 5.93
CA TYR A 204 -12.04 7.90 5.51
C TYR A 204 -12.20 6.44 5.10
N LYS A 205 -11.41 5.99 4.12
CA LYS A 205 -11.45 4.60 3.68
C LYS A 205 -10.64 3.72 4.62
N ASP A 206 -11.10 2.49 4.89
CA ASP A 206 -10.42 1.59 5.83
C ASP A 206 -8.95 1.36 5.39
N GLY A 207 -8.73 1.13 4.10
CA GLY A 207 -7.40 1.00 3.49
C GLY A 207 -6.52 2.25 3.62
N ASP A 208 -7.09 3.45 3.51
CA ASP A 208 -6.35 4.71 3.72
C ASP A 208 -6.00 4.91 5.19
N GLU A 209 -6.91 4.58 6.10
CA GLU A 209 -6.69 4.65 7.54
C GLU A 209 -5.57 3.71 7.96
N VAL A 210 -5.66 2.43 7.60
CA VAL A 210 -4.65 1.41 7.92
C VAL A 210 -3.28 1.84 7.41
N LYS A 211 -3.20 2.34 6.18
CA LYS A 211 -1.95 2.83 5.58
C LYS A 211 -1.35 4.02 6.33
N ASN A 212 -2.19 4.86 6.94
CA ASN A 212 -1.76 5.98 7.76
C ASN A 212 -1.64 5.62 9.27
N GLY A 213 -1.88 4.35 9.63
CA GLY A 213 -1.79 3.83 10.99
C GLY A 213 -2.97 4.19 11.88
N TYR A 214 -4.14 4.41 11.30
CA TYR A 214 -5.43 4.66 11.97
C TYR A 214 -6.30 3.41 11.98
N ASN A 215 -7.26 3.38 12.91
CA ASN A 215 -8.11 2.22 13.15
C ASN A 215 -9.38 2.28 12.27
N PRO A 216 -9.62 1.30 11.38
CA PRO A 216 -10.79 1.30 10.48
C PRO A 216 -12.14 1.05 11.18
N LEU A 217 -12.13 0.85 12.49
CA LEU A 217 -13.34 0.64 13.30
C LEU A 217 -13.73 1.87 14.13
N GLY A 218 -13.00 2.98 14.00
CA GLY A 218 -13.22 4.15 14.82
C GLY A 218 -11.98 4.98 15.05
N ALA A 219 -12.19 6.14 15.65
CA ALA A 219 -11.12 7.05 16.04
C ALA A 219 -9.97 6.36 16.82
N GLY A 220 -8.73 6.57 16.37
CA GLY A 220 -7.52 6.13 17.07
C GLY A 220 -6.39 5.74 16.12
N LYS A 221 -5.22 5.43 16.69
CA LYS A 221 -4.09 4.82 15.96
C LYS A 221 -4.04 3.32 16.23
N LEU A 222 -3.58 2.53 15.25
CA LEU A 222 -3.38 1.08 15.37
C LEU A 222 -2.25 0.68 16.32
N ILE A 223 -1.31 1.60 16.58
CA ILE A 223 -0.16 1.40 17.47
C ILE A 223 -0.09 2.49 18.53
N GLN A 224 -0.06 2.09 19.80
CA GLN A 224 0.31 2.90 20.97
C GLN A 224 1.42 2.22 21.76
#